data_AF-A0A8D1BZI4-F1
#
_entry.id   AF-A0A8D1BZI4-F1
#
_cell.length_a   1.000
_cell.length_b   1.000
_cell.length_c   1.000
_cell.angle_alpha   90.00
_cell.angle_beta   90.00
_cell.angle_gamma   90.00
#
_symmetry.space_group_name_H-M   'P 1'
#
loop_
_entity.id
_entity.type
_entity.pdbx_description
1 polymer ?
#
loop_
_entity_poly.entity_id
_entity_poly.type
_entity_poly.pdbx_seq_one_letter_code
_entity_poly.pdbx_strand_id
1 'polypeptide(L)'
;MADPEPVISSCSSREEENRCTFNQHTCPSEERLLEDQMRRKLKFFFMTPCEKFWTRGRKPWKLAMQVLKIAMVTIQLIFFGLSNQMVVAFKEENTIAFKHLFLKGYVEQMDDTYAVYTQSDVYDRIVFAVNQYLQLRSISVGNHAYENKGAEQSAMAICWHFYKQGNICPGNDTFDVDPEVKTECFFVEPDEAVDTGTLEENKLNLTLDFHRLLTVELQFKLKAINLQTIRHHELPDCYDFTLTITFDNRAHSGRIKISLENDISIRECKDWHVSGSRYAGTLTVLTKDYKLILKVSDVWWWRFAEEGPLTFLQY
;
A
#
# COMPACT_ATOMS: atom_id res chain seq x y z
N MET A 1 24.10 -46.93 -37.73
CA MET A 1 24.34 -48.38 -37.63
C MET A 1 22.95 -49.00 -37.55
N ALA A 2 22.54 -49.70 -38.60
CA ALA A 2 22.98 -51.07 -38.82
C ALA A 2 22.40 -51.99 -37.73
N ASP A 3 21.72 -53.04 -38.19
CA ASP A 3 21.48 -54.32 -37.53
C ASP A 3 20.45 -54.36 -36.38
N PRO A 4 19.62 -55.43 -36.34
CA PRO A 4 20.15 -56.73 -35.90
C PRO A 4 19.72 -57.96 -36.76
N GLU A 5 20.71 -58.73 -37.25
CA GLU A 5 20.60 -60.10 -37.83
C GLU A 5 20.12 -61.15 -36.81
N PRO A 6 19.47 -62.25 -37.25
CA PRO A 6 20.10 -63.56 -37.02
C PRO A 6 19.96 -64.56 -38.21
N VAL A 7 20.90 -65.52 -38.26
CA VAL A 7 21.12 -66.56 -39.29
C VAL A 7 21.90 -66.06 -40.51
N ILE A 8 23.11 -66.59 -40.73
CA ILE A 8 23.69 -66.54 -42.07
C ILE A 8 22.95 -67.59 -42.94
N SER A 9 22.27 -67.08 -43.96
CA SER A 9 21.81 -67.75 -45.19
C SER A 9 20.30 -68.09 -45.29
N SER A 10 19.81 -67.95 -46.53
CA SER A 10 18.46 -67.61 -46.99
C SER A 10 17.45 -68.76 -47.18
N CYS A 11 16.18 -68.34 -47.30
CA CYS A 11 15.00 -68.94 -47.98
C CYS A 11 14.38 -70.27 -47.47
N SER A 12 13.15 -70.21 -46.91
CA SER A 12 11.89 -70.62 -47.57
C SER A 12 10.75 -70.96 -46.58
N SER A 13 9.49 -70.69 -46.99
CA SER A 13 8.19 -71.29 -46.56
C SER A 13 7.79 -71.25 -45.07
N ARG A 14 6.79 -70.43 -44.68
CA ARG A 14 5.31 -70.61 -44.73
C ARG A 14 4.75 -71.28 -43.47
N GLU A 15 3.72 -70.62 -42.90
CA GLU A 15 2.50 -71.19 -42.26
C GLU A 15 2.74 -72.01 -40.96
N GLU A 16 2.00 -71.99 -39.85
CA GLU A 16 0.62 -71.68 -39.46
C GLU A 16 0.59 -71.82 -37.90
N GLU A 17 -0.02 -70.92 -37.13
CA GLU A 17 -1.37 -71.04 -36.53
C GLU A 17 -1.53 -71.95 -35.27
N ASN A 18 -2.07 -71.31 -34.21
CA ASN A 18 -3.04 -71.83 -33.23
C ASN A 18 -2.64 -72.60 -31.93
N ARG A 19 -2.93 -71.88 -30.82
CA ARG A 19 -3.93 -72.25 -29.78
C ARG A 19 -3.49 -73.22 -28.67
N CYS A 20 -3.21 -72.65 -27.49
CA CYS A 20 -3.52 -73.29 -26.21
C CYS A 20 -3.89 -72.22 -25.17
N THR A 21 -5.18 -72.10 -24.92
CA THR A 21 -5.76 -71.50 -23.71
C THR A 21 -5.25 -72.29 -22.50
N PHE A 22 -4.51 -71.67 -21.59
CA PHE A 22 -4.28 -72.25 -20.27
C PHE A 22 -4.43 -71.20 -19.19
N ASN A 23 -5.27 -71.56 -18.23
CA ASN A 23 -5.79 -70.73 -17.18
C ASN A 23 -4.69 -70.06 -16.36
N GLN A 24 -5.00 -68.81 -16.03
CA GLN A 24 -4.45 -68.04 -14.94
C GLN A 24 -4.58 -68.83 -13.64
N HIS A 25 -3.48 -69.46 -13.23
CA HIS A 25 -3.30 -69.99 -11.89
C HIS A 25 -1.94 -69.54 -11.38
N THR A 26 -1.89 -68.32 -10.86
CA THR A 26 -0.78 -67.88 -10.02
C THR A 26 -0.72 -68.80 -8.80
N CYS A 27 0.49 -69.25 -8.44
CA CYS A 27 0.68 -70.15 -7.30
C CYS A 27 0.29 -69.41 -5.99
N PRO A 28 -0.47 -70.01 -5.04
CA PRO A 28 -0.98 -69.32 -3.85
C PRO A 28 0.12 -68.74 -2.94
N SER A 29 1.34 -69.28 -3.03
CA SER A 29 2.52 -68.80 -2.31
C SER A 29 3.13 -67.53 -2.90
N GLU A 30 2.99 -67.31 -4.20
CA GLU A 30 3.59 -66.19 -4.92
C GLU A 30 2.70 -64.94 -4.85
N GLU A 31 1.38 -65.12 -4.95
CA GLU A 31 0.39 -64.04 -4.70
C GLU A 31 0.44 -63.53 -3.26
N ARG A 32 0.56 -64.43 -2.28
CA ARG A 32 0.68 -64.03 -0.86
C ARG A 32 1.97 -63.25 -0.58
N LEU A 33 3.07 -63.62 -1.23
CA LEU A 33 4.36 -62.95 -1.07
C LEU A 33 4.38 -61.58 -1.77
N LEU A 34 3.71 -61.46 -2.91
CA LEU A 34 3.47 -60.21 -3.61
C LEU A 34 2.55 -59.28 -2.81
N GLU A 35 1.45 -59.82 -2.27
CA GLU A 35 0.51 -59.08 -1.42
C GLU A 35 1.22 -58.54 -0.18
N ASP A 36 2.03 -59.34 0.50
CA ASP A 36 2.81 -58.90 1.65
C ASP A 36 3.86 -57.84 1.30
N GLN A 37 4.51 -57.95 0.12
CA GLN A 37 5.42 -56.90 -0.37
C GLN A 37 4.68 -55.60 -0.68
N MET A 38 3.51 -55.68 -1.30
CA MET A 38 2.67 -54.52 -1.59
C MET A 38 2.13 -53.90 -0.30
N ARG A 39 1.67 -54.70 0.67
CA ARG A 39 1.19 -54.24 1.98
C ARG A 39 2.28 -53.52 2.76
N ARG A 40 3.53 -54.01 2.70
CA ARG A 40 4.69 -53.34 3.30
C ARG A 40 5.05 -52.03 2.58
N LYS A 41 5.00 -52.00 1.24
CA LYS A 41 5.22 -50.77 0.46
C LYS A 41 4.11 -49.73 0.69
N LEU A 42 2.86 -50.16 0.80
CA LEU A 42 1.72 -49.29 1.07
C LEU A 42 1.78 -48.73 2.49
N LYS A 43 2.04 -49.58 3.49
CA LYS A 43 2.22 -49.15 4.88
C LYS A 43 3.41 -48.19 5.02
N PHE A 44 4.51 -48.46 4.30
CA PHE A 44 5.61 -47.50 4.21
C PHE A 44 5.16 -46.21 3.54
N PHE A 45 4.39 -46.23 2.45
CA PHE A 45 3.93 -45.01 1.79
C PHE A 45 3.09 -44.12 2.72
N PHE A 46 2.18 -44.70 3.51
CA PHE A 46 1.29 -43.99 4.45
C PHE A 46 1.91 -43.68 5.83
N MET A 47 3.10 -44.19 6.17
CA MET A 47 3.80 -43.81 7.40
C MET A 47 4.22 -42.33 7.38
N THR A 48 4.16 -41.71 8.56
CA THR A 48 4.48 -40.29 8.72
C THR A 48 5.96 -40.02 8.38
N PRO A 49 6.29 -38.82 7.85
CA PRO A 49 7.67 -38.50 7.45
C PRO A 49 8.67 -38.63 8.61
N CYS A 50 8.25 -38.35 9.85
CA CYS A 50 9.07 -38.47 11.04
C CYS A 50 9.40 -39.94 11.38
N GLU A 51 8.43 -40.85 11.25
CA GLU A 51 8.65 -42.29 11.46
C GLU A 51 9.56 -42.91 10.39
N LYS A 52 9.49 -42.42 9.14
CA LYS A 52 10.41 -42.81 8.05
C LYS A 52 11.85 -42.36 8.28
N PHE A 53 12.04 -41.22 8.93
CA PHE A 53 13.39 -40.73 9.27
C PHE A 53 14.04 -41.60 10.34
N TRP A 54 13.29 -41.93 11.40
CA TRP A 54 13.79 -42.71 12.53
C TRP A 54 14.14 -44.16 12.16
N THR A 55 13.43 -44.74 11.17
CA THR A 55 13.62 -46.14 10.75
C THR A 55 14.65 -46.36 9.63
N ARG A 56 15.01 -45.32 8.86
CA ARG A 56 15.90 -45.45 7.68
C ARG A 56 17.06 -44.44 7.61
N GLY A 57 17.14 -43.47 8.51
CA GLY A 57 18.25 -42.51 8.57
C GLY A 57 18.37 -41.52 7.40
N ARG A 58 17.42 -41.51 6.45
CA ARG A 58 17.42 -40.53 5.34
C ARG A 58 16.89 -39.18 5.83
N LYS A 59 17.78 -38.20 5.97
CA LYS A 59 17.45 -36.81 6.37
C LYS A 59 16.27 -36.29 5.54
N PRO A 60 15.14 -35.89 6.16
CA PRO A 60 13.92 -35.49 5.46
C PRO A 60 14.07 -34.05 4.95
N TRP A 61 14.93 -33.87 3.96
CA TRP A 61 15.26 -32.55 3.40
C TRP A 61 14.00 -31.80 2.91
N LYS A 62 13.00 -32.54 2.40
CA LYS A 62 11.71 -31.98 1.99
C LYS A 62 10.95 -31.30 3.13
N LEU A 63 10.98 -31.87 4.34
CA LEU A 63 10.31 -31.30 5.52
C LEU A 63 11.10 -30.11 6.09
N ALA A 64 12.44 -30.21 6.11
CA ALA A 64 13.31 -29.09 6.50
C ALA A 64 13.12 -27.86 5.59
N MET A 65 13.02 -28.07 4.27
CA MET A 65 12.72 -27.00 3.30
C MET A 65 11.33 -26.38 3.51
N GLN A 66 10.34 -27.18 3.91
CA GLN A 66 9.00 -26.66 4.24
C GLN A 66 9.01 -25.80 5.52
N VAL A 67 9.73 -26.22 6.55
CA VAL A 67 9.89 -25.42 7.79
C VAL A 67 10.67 -24.13 7.51
N LEU A 68 11.75 -24.22 6.71
CA LEU A 68 12.52 -23.04 6.30
C LEU A 68 11.67 -22.06 5.49
N LYS A 69 10.83 -22.55 4.57
CA LYS A 69 9.86 -21.73 3.83
C LYS A 69 8.96 -20.95 4.77
N ILE A 70 8.36 -21.61 5.75
CA ILE A 70 7.46 -20.95 6.71
C ILE A 70 8.22 -19.90 7.51
N ALA A 71 9.39 -20.24 8.03
CA ALA A 71 10.23 -19.30 8.78
C ALA A 71 10.57 -18.05 7.94
N MET A 72 11.01 -18.24 6.69
CA MET A 72 11.35 -17.14 5.79
C MET A 72 10.16 -16.24 5.50
N VAL A 73 8.99 -16.82 5.18
CA VAL A 73 7.76 -16.05 4.93
C VAL A 73 7.33 -15.28 6.18
N THR A 74 7.41 -15.90 7.36
CA THR A 74 7.07 -15.20 8.62
C THR A 74 8.02 -14.05 8.91
N ILE A 75 9.32 -14.22 8.67
CA ILE A 75 10.32 -13.16 8.86
C ILE A 75 10.06 -12.00 7.88
N GLN A 76 9.82 -12.31 6.60
CA GLN A 76 9.48 -11.31 5.58
C GLN A 76 8.24 -10.50 5.97
N LEU A 77 7.20 -11.17 6.47
CA LEU A 77 5.97 -10.52 6.91
C LEU A 77 6.20 -9.59 8.10
N ILE A 78 7.02 -10.00 9.08
CA ILE A 78 7.35 -9.17 10.25
C ILE A 78 8.09 -7.90 9.83
N PHE A 79 9.13 -8.02 9.00
CA PHE A 79 9.88 -6.86 8.52
C PHE A 79 9.00 -5.89 7.71
N PHE A 80 8.16 -6.42 6.83
CA PHE A 80 7.20 -5.61 6.08
C PHE A 80 6.20 -4.90 7.01
N GLY A 81 5.70 -5.59 8.03
CA GLY A 81 4.78 -5.02 9.02
C GLY A 81 5.41 -3.87 9.81
N LEU A 82 6.65 -4.04 10.29
CA LEU A 82 7.35 -3.00 11.05
C LEU A 82 7.62 -1.74 10.23
N SER A 83 8.03 -1.90 8.97
CA SER A 83 8.30 -0.76 8.08
C SER A 83 7.01 0.01 7.78
N ASN A 84 5.93 -0.69 7.41
CA ASN A 84 4.64 -0.05 7.15
C ASN A 84 4.05 0.60 8.40
N GLN A 85 4.21 -0.01 9.57
CA GLN A 85 3.71 0.56 10.83
C GLN A 85 4.33 1.93 11.10
N MET A 86 5.63 2.11 10.85
CA MET A 86 6.30 3.40 11.06
C MET A 86 5.76 4.48 10.11
N VAL A 87 5.53 4.14 8.84
CA VAL A 87 4.97 5.07 7.85
C VAL A 87 3.56 5.49 8.23
N VAL A 88 2.72 4.54 8.67
CA VAL A 88 1.34 4.81 9.09
C VAL A 88 1.31 5.67 10.36
N ALA A 89 2.15 5.36 11.35
CA ALA A 89 2.25 6.17 12.56
C ALA A 89 2.67 7.61 12.25
N PHE A 90 3.68 7.79 11.39
CA PHE A 90 4.10 9.12 10.97
C PHE A 90 2.97 9.86 10.22
N LYS A 91 2.23 9.18 9.33
CA LYS A 91 1.05 9.75 8.66
C LYS A 91 0.01 10.24 9.67
N GLU A 92 -0.33 9.40 10.63
CA GLU A 92 -1.40 9.64 11.59
C GLU A 92 -1.07 10.82 12.51
N GLU A 93 0.13 10.83 13.09
CA GLU A 93 0.62 11.91 13.96
C GLU A 93 0.63 13.27 13.25
N ASN A 94 1.11 13.32 12.00
CA ASN A 94 1.07 14.56 11.21
C ASN A 94 -0.36 14.97 10.87
N THR A 95 -1.25 14.01 10.57
CA THR A 95 -2.66 14.30 10.27
C THR A 95 -3.36 14.93 11.48
N ILE A 96 -3.11 14.42 12.69
CA ILE A 96 -3.64 14.99 13.93
C ILE A 96 -3.09 16.41 14.13
N ALA A 97 -1.78 16.61 13.94
CA ALA A 97 -1.17 17.93 14.02
C ALA A 97 -1.79 18.93 13.03
N PHE A 98 -2.05 18.51 11.79
CA PHE A 98 -2.71 19.34 10.78
C PHE A 98 -4.16 19.68 11.15
N LYS A 99 -4.92 18.73 11.72
CA LYS A 99 -6.27 19.04 12.24
C LYS A 99 -6.21 20.13 13.30
N HIS A 100 -5.29 20.04 14.25
CA HIS A 100 -5.14 21.08 15.28
C HIS A 100 -4.62 22.43 14.74
N LEU A 101 -3.81 22.43 13.68
CA LEU A 101 -3.28 23.65 13.08
C LEU A 101 -4.32 24.36 12.21
N PHE A 102 -5.07 23.64 11.38
CA PHE A 102 -5.94 24.24 10.35
C PHE A 102 -7.41 24.27 10.73
N LEU A 103 -7.90 23.38 11.61
CA LEU A 103 -9.29 23.37 12.05
C LEU A 103 -9.45 24.13 13.37
N LYS A 104 -10.01 25.34 13.30
CA LYS A 104 -10.28 26.18 14.46
C LYS A 104 -11.11 25.39 15.49
N GLY A 105 -10.71 25.33 16.75
CA GLY A 105 -11.51 24.69 17.81
C GLY A 105 -11.75 23.18 17.64
N TYR A 106 -10.88 22.49 16.90
CA TYR A 106 -10.90 21.03 16.79
C TYR A 106 -10.56 20.34 18.13
N VAL A 107 -11.28 19.26 18.42
CA VAL A 107 -11.09 18.39 19.59
C VAL A 107 -11.07 16.95 19.09
N GLU A 108 -10.09 16.15 19.51
CA GLU A 108 -9.81 14.79 18.99
C GLU A 108 -11.02 13.84 19.03
N GLN A 109 -11.95 14.03 19.96
CA GLN A 109 -13.12 13.18 20.12
C GLN A 109 -14.27 13.49 19.13
N MET A 110 -14.14 14.53 18.30
CA MET A 110 -15.22 15.06 17.46
C MET A 110 -15.09 14.77 15.96
N ASP A 111 -14.18 13.90 15.54
CA ASP A 111 -13.82 13.72 14.11
C ASP A 111 -15.01 13.55 13.15
N ASP A 112 -16.05 12.82 13.54
CA ASP A 112 -17.26 12.65 12.70
C ASP A 112 -18.36 13.68 12.93
N THR A 113 -18.27 14.43 14.03
CA THR A 113 -19.27 15.41 14.47
C THR A 113 -18.86 16.86 14.24
N TYR A 114 -17.61 17.09 13.83
CA TYR A 114 -17.09 18.43 13.61
C TYR A 114 -17.79 19.09 12.41
N ALA A 115 -18.63 20.08 12.72
CA ALA A 115 -19.52 20.73 11.76
C ALA A 115 -19.82 22.16 12.20
N VAL A 116 -20.27 22.97 11.24
CA VAL A 116 -20.72 24.35 11.46
C VAL A 116 -22.17 24.51 11.03
N TYR A 117 -22.86 25.45 11.67
CA TYR A 117 -24.31 25.64 11.55
C TYR A 117 -24.72 27.07 11.12
N THR A 118 -23.76 28.01 11.08
CA THR A 118 -24.01 29.40 10.71
C THR A 118 -23.11 29.80 9.54
N GLN A 119 -23.57 30.74 8.71
CA GLN A 119 -22.82 31.22 7.56
C GLN A 119 -21.55 31.97 7.99
N SER A 120 -21.63 32.78 9.05
CA SER A 120 -20.48 33.48 9.62
C SER A 120 -19.39 32.51 10.06
N ASP A 121 -19.77 31.40 10.71
CA ASP A 121 -18.80 30.42 11.18
C ASP A 121 -18.08 29.75 10.00
N VAL A 122 -18.76 29.50 8.88
CA VAL A 122 -18.13 28.94 7.67
C VAL A 122 -17.01 29.87 7.19
N TYR A 123 -17.32 31.16 7.04
CA TYR A 123 -16.33 32.15 6.64
C TYR A 123 -15.16 32.24 7.63
N ASP A 124 -15.46 32.29 8.93
CA ASP A 124 -14.46 32.31 9.99
C ASP A 124 -13.53 31.09 9.95
N ARG A 125 -14.05 29.88 9.69
CA ARG A 125 -13.23 28.66 9.60
C ARG A 125 -12.34 28.68 8.36
N ILE A 126 -12.85 29.15 7.22
CA ILE A 126 -12.07 29.26 5.97
C ILE A 126 -10.94 30.27 6.15
N VAL A 127 -11.26 31.48 6.63
CA VAL A 127 -10.25 32.53 6.87
C VAL A 127 -9.20 32.06 7.87
N PHE A 128 -9.61 31.40 8.94
CA PHE A 128 -8.68 30.82 9.91
C PHE A 128 -7.71 29.82 9.25
N ALA A 129 -8.22 28.88 8.46
CA ALA A 129 -7.39 27.88 7.79
C ALA A 129 -6.36 28.52 6.82
N VAL A 130 -6.79 29.54 6.07
CA VAL A 130 -5.91 30.31 5.17
C VAL A 130 -4.83 31.03 5.96
N ASN A 131 -5.18 31.68 7.07
CA ASN A 131 -4.22 32.42 7.90
C ASN A 131 -3.18 31.50 8.53
N GLN A 132 -3.62 30.36 9.03
CA GLN A 132 -2.73 29.33 9.58
C GLN A 132 -1.81 28.76 8.51
N TYR A 133 -2.30 28.62 7.27
CA TYR A 133 -1.47 28.23 6.14
C TYR A 133 -0.42 29.29 5.81
N LEU A 134 -0.76 30.58 5.76
CA LEU A 134 0.20 31.65 5.50
C LEU A 134 1.25 31.79 6.62
N GLN A 135 0.87 31.52 7.87
CA GLN A 135 1.75 31.62 9.04
C GLN A 135 2.41 30.28 9.42
N LEU A 136 2.29 29.23 8.59
CA LEU A 136 2.72 27.87 8.94
C LEU A 136 4.17 27.81 9.43
N ARG A 137 5.08 28.57 8.81
CA ARG A 137 6.51 28.59 9.17
C ARG A 137 6.78 29.13 10.58
N SER A 138 5.93 30.01 11.10
CA SER A 138 6.11 30.62 12.44
C SER A 138 5.37 29.86 13.54
N ILE A 139 4.22 29.25 13.22
CA ILE A 139 3.36 28.59 14.23
C ILE A 139 3.63 27.09 14.37
N SER A 140 4.12 26.42 13.32
CA SER A 140 4.29 24.97 13.33
C SER A 140 5.54 24.55 14.10
N VAL A 141 5.41 23.53 14.96
CA VAL A 141 6.54 22.90 15.65
C VAL A 141 7.29 21.92 14.73
N GLY A 142 6.60 21.37 13.73
CA GLY A 142 7.17 20.40 12.80
C GLY A 142 8.04 21.04 11.72
N ASN A 143 8.87 20.23 11.07
CA ASN A 143 9.71 20.62 9.94
C ASN A 143 8.93 20.72 8.61
N HIS A 144 7.77 21.38 8.65
CA HIS A 144 6.89 21.53 7.51
C HIS A 144 7.35 22.65 6.59
N ALA A 145 7.37 22.39 5.29
CA ALA A 145 7.69 23.39 4.27
C ALA A 145 6.69 23.34 3.12
N TYR A 146 6.49 24.46 2.41
CA TYR A 146 5.68 24.46 1.20
C TYR A 146 6.42 23.74 0.07
N GLU A 147 5.68 23.12 -0.85
CA GLU A 147 6.27 22.56 -2.06
C GLU A 147 6.73 23.69 -3.00
N ASN A 148 8.00 23.75 -3.36
CA ASN A 148 8.48 24.70 -4.38
C ASN A 148 8.38 24.08 -5.77
N LYS A 149 7.76 24.80 -6.72
CA LYS A 149 7.79 24.50 -8.15
C LYS A 149 8.76 25.47 -8.85
N GLY A 150 10.06 25.32 -8.54
CA GLY A 150 11.08 26.23 -9.09
C GLY A 150 11.13 27.54 -8.31
N ALA A 151 10.85 28.67 -8.95
CA ALA A 151 10.91 30.01 -8.36
C ALA A 151 9.65 30.40 -7.56
N GLU A 152 8.54 29.67 -7.75
CA GLU A 152 7.26 29.94 -7.08
C GLU A 152 6.94 28.84 -6.06
N GLN A 153 6.42 29.27 -4.90
CA GLN A 153 5.93 28.36 -3.85
C GLN A 153 4.55 27.83 -4.24
N SER A 154 4.24 26.59 -3.86
CA SER A 154 2.93 25.99 -4.15
C SER A 154 1.84 26.74 -3.42
N ALA A 155 0.97 27.41 -4.18
CA ALA A 155 -0.23 28.06 -3.67
C ALA A 155 -1.22 27.08 -3.02
N MET A 156 -2.03 27.58 -2.10
CA MET A 156 -3.26 26.95 -1.63
C MET A 156 -4.38 27.23 -2.64
N ALA A 157 -5.07 26.20 -3.09
CA ALA A 157 -6.26 26.32 -3.93
C ALA A 157 -7.51 26.28 -3.04
N ILE A 158 -8.38 27.27 -3.19
CA ILE A 158 -9.69 27.34 -2.55
C ILE A 158 -10.73 27.19 -3.65
N CYS A 159 -11.37 26.03 -3.74
CA CYS A 159 -12.36 25.72 -4.76
C CYS A 159 -13.73 25.54 -4.11
N TRP A 160 -14.79 25.99 -4.76
CA TRP A 160 -16.16 25.68 -4.34
C TRP A 160 -16.98 25.17 -5.51
N HIS A 161 -17.80 24.18 -5.20
CA HIS A 161 -18.66 23.50 -6.14
C HIS A 161 -20.10 23.89 -5.84
N PHE A 162 -20.85 24.28 -6.86
CA PHE A 162 -22.22 24.74 -6.69
C PHE A 162 -23.07 24.40 -7.92
N TYR A 163 -24.38 24.28 -7.73
CA TYR A 163 -25.31 24.14 -8.85
C TYR A 163 -25.33 25.41 -9.69
N LYS A 164 -25.26 25.24 -11.01
CA LYS A 164 -25.27 26.35 -11.99
C LYS A 164 -26.45 27.29 -11.80
N GLN A 165 -27.62 26.73 -11.51
CA GLN A 165 -28.84 27.44 -11.16
C GLN A 165 -29.50 26.72 -9.99
N GLY A 166 -29.90 27.46 -8.96
CA GLY A 166 -30.54 26.90 -7.77
C GLY A 166 -31.44 27.94 -7.12
N ASN A 167 -32.66 28.08 -7.63
CA ASN A 167 -33.67 28.93 -7.01
C ASN A 167 -34.58 28.06 -6.15
N ILE A 168 -34.34 28.06 -4.84
CA ILE A 168 -35.08 27.25 -3.87
C ILE A 168 -35.90 28.20 -2.99
N CYS A 169 -37.23 28.13 -3.10
CA CYS A 169 -38.15 28.95 -2.32
C CYS A 169 -39.04 28.05 -1.45
N PRO A 170 -38.55 27.59 -0.28
CA PRO A 170 -39.29 26.65 0.56
C PRO A 170 -40.60 27.26 1.10
N GLY A 171 -40.69 28.58 1.27
CA GLY A 171 -41.93 29.23 1.69
C GLY A 171 -43.09 29.14 0.69
N ASN A 172 -42.78 28.90 -0.59
CA ASN A 172 -43.76 28.72 -1.67
C ASN A 172 -43.85 27.27 -2.17
N ASP A 173 -43.12 26.34 -1.54
CA ASP A 173 -42.97 24.94 -2.00
C ASP A 173 -42.49 24.78 -3.46
N THR A 174 -41.74 25.77 -3.97
CA THR A 174 -41.21 25.77 -5.35
C THR A 174 -39.69 25.71 -5.38
N PHE A 175 -39.13 24.93 -6.31
CA PHE A 175 -37.70 24.89 -6.60
C PHE A 175 -37.44 24.78 -8.10
N ASP A 176 -36.37 25.41 -8.57
CA ASP A 176 -35.84 25.30 -9.93
C ASP A 176 -34.31 25.16 -9.85
N VAL A 177 -33.81 23.96 -10.16
CA VAL A 177 -32.40 23.58 -9.96
C VAL A 177 -31.87 22.92 -11.23
N ASP A 178 -30.77 23.44 -11.76
CA ASP A 178 -29.97 22.80 -12.79
C ASP A 178 -28.92 21.91 -12.10
N PRO A 179 -28.95 20.57 -12.28
CA PRO A 179 -28.01 19.67 -11.63
C PRO A 179 -26.57 19.79 -12.15
N GLU A 180 -26.32 20.60 -13.19
CA GLU A 180 -24.96 20.91 -13.65
C GLU A 180 -24.14 21.59 -12.54
N VAL A 181 -23.05 20.93 -12.12
CA VAL A 181 -22.14 21.44 -11.11
C VAL A 181 -21.08 22.32 -11.76
N LYS A 182 -20.98 23.56 -11.29
CA LYS A 182 -19.88 24.48 -11.61
C LYS A 182 -18.87 24.52 -10.49
N THR A 183 -17.62 24.74 -10.88
CA THR A 183 -16.47 24.87 -9.98
C THR A 183 -15.81 26.21 -10.22
N GLU A 184 -15.62 26.97 -9.15
CA GLU A 184 -14.81 28.18 -9.17
C GLU A 184 -13.67 28.01 -8.15
N CYS A 185 -12.48 28.45 -8.52
CA CYS A 185 -11.27 28.29 -7.71
C CYS A 185 -10.50 29.59 -7.61
N PHE A 186 -9.89 29.81 -6.44
CA PHE A 186 -8.98 30.90 -6.14
C PHE A 186 -7.66 30.34 -5.60
N PHE A 187 -6.54 30.99 -5.90
CA PHE A 187 -5.21 30.54 -5.47
C PHE A 187 -4.56 31.57 -4.55
N VAL A 188 -4.05 31.11 -3.41
CA VAL A 188 -3.37 31.92 -2.39
C VAL A 188 -1.91 31.52 -2.31
N GLU A 189 -1.02 32.46 -2.62
CA GLU A 189 0.43 32.25 -2.54
C GLU A 189 1.00 32.72 -1.18
N PRO A 190 1.95 31.98 -0.59
CA PRO A 190 2.53 32.32 0.72
C PRO A 190 3.51 33.51 0.71
N ASP A 191 4.02 33.95 -0.45
CA ASP A 191 4.97 35.07 -0.58
C ASP A 191 4.30 36.44 -0.78
N GLU A 192 2.96 36.53 -0.76
CA GLU A 192 2.32 37.83 -0.51
C GLU A 192 2.61 38.23 0.94
N ALA A 193 3.67 39.02 1.11
CA ALA A 193 4.03 39.63 2.37
C ALA A 193 2.75 40.16 3.04
N VAL A 194 2.45 39.57 4.20
CA VAL A 194 1.51 40.10 5.18
C VAL A 194 2.11 41.43 5.63
N ASP A 195 1.83 42.47 4.84
CA ASP A 195 2.10 43.83 5.22
C ASP A 195 1.37 44.04 6.54
N THR A 196 2.12 44.49 7.53
CA THR A 196 1.75 44.68 8.94
C THR A 196 0.55 45.61 9.08
N GLY A 197 -0.63 45.07 8.82
CA GLY A 197 -1.94 45.62 9.07
C GLY A 197 -2.81 44.43 9.42
N THR A 198 -3.52 44.53 10.53
CA THR A 198 -4.63 43.66 10.92
C THR A 198 -5.26 43.00 9.69
N LEU A 199 -5.17 41.68 9.59
CA LEU A 199 -5.88 40.89 8.60
C LEU A 199 -7.37 40.85 8.97
N GLU A 200 -7.92 42.03 9.19
CA GLU A 200 -9.33 42.28 9.42
C GLU A 200 -9.90 42.70 8.06
N GLU A 201 -10.75 41.79 7.57
CA GLU A 201 -11.93 42.04 6.75
C GLU A 201 -11.85 41.99 5.21
N ASN A 202 -10.72 42.19 4.50
CA ASN A 202 -10.85 42.48 3.04
C ASN A 202 -9.83 41.88 2.04
N LYS A 203 -9.45 40.59 2.11
CA LYS A 203 -8.61 40.00 1.03
C LYS A 203 -9.10 38.70 0.37
N LEU A 204 -10.02 37.95 0.95
CA LEU A 204 -10.67 36.85 0.23
C LEU A 204 -11.99 37.39 -0.31
N ASN A 205 -12.04 37.75 -1.59
CA ASN A 205 -13.27 38.12 -2.31
C ASN A 205 -14.18 36.89 -2.53
N LEU A 206 -14.47 36.15 -1.47
CA LEU A 206 -15.19 34.89 -1.48
C LEU A 206 -16.67 35.15 -1.24
N THR A 207 -17.47 35.07 -2.29
CA THR A 207 -18.93 35.21 -2.18
C THR A 207 -19.58 33.84 -2.37
N LEU A 208 -19.99 33.21 -1.27
CA LEU A 208 -20.63 31.89 -1.28
C LEU A 208 -22.14 32.06 -1.25
N ASP A 209 -22.82 31.42 -2.20
CA ASP A 209 -24.27 31.27 -2.18
C ASP A 209 -24.64 29.90 -1.60
N PHE A 210 -24.95 29.88 -0.29
CA PHE A 210 -25.21 28.66 0.47
C PHE A 210 -26.41 27.85 -0.02
N HIS A 211 -27.35 28.45 -0.77
CA HIS A 211 -28.52 27.73 -1.27
C HIS A 211 -28.16 26.78 -2.42
N ARG A 212 -27.17 27.15 -3.24
CA ARG A 212 -26.67 26.35 -4.37
C ARG A 212 -25.33 25.66 -4.09
N LEU A 213 -24.66 25.99 -2.98
CA LEU A 213 -23.35 25.48 -2.60
C LEU A 213 -23.41 24.00 -2.22
N LEU A 214 -22.58 23.18 -2.88
CA LEU A 214 -22.41 21.76 -2.59
C LEU A 214 -21.23 21.52 -1.65
N THR A 215 -20.04 21.97 -2.04
CA THR A 215 -18.82 21.77 -1.24
C THR A 215 -17.87 22.95 -1.39
N VAL A 216 -17.05 23.18 -0.37
CA VAL A 216 -15.86 24.06 -0.44
C VAL A 216 -14.64 23.21 -0.08
N GLU A 217 -13.58 23.30 -0.87
CA GLU A 217 -12.36 22.53 -0.72
C GLU A 217 -11.16 23.46 -0.65
N LEU A 218 -10.36 23.35 0.40
CA LEU A 218 -9.05 24.00 0.49
C LEU A 218 -7.98 22.94 0.29
N GLN A 219 -7.27 23.01 -0.83
CA GLN A 219 -6.25 22.04 -1.22
C GLN A 219 -4.87 22.68 -1.24
N PHE A 220 -3.90 22.07 -0.55
CA PHE A 220 -2.53 22.56 -0.53
C PHE A 220 -1.54 21.43 -0.24
N LYS A 221 -0.26 21.66 -0.56
CA LYS A 221 0.80 20.67 -0.40
C LYS A 221 1.87 21.13 0.57
N LEU A 222 2.22 20.25 1.49
CA LEU A 222 3.30 20.44 2.46
C LEU A 222 4.32 19.32 2.33
N LYS A 223 5.56 19.61 2.69
CA LYS A 223 6.68 18.66 2.76
C LYS A 223 7.12 18.53 4.19
N ALA A 224 7.46 17.31 4.61
CA ALA A 224 8.21 17.10 5.84
C ALA A 224 9.22 15.97 5.66
N ILE A 225 10.18 15.90 6.57
CA ILE A 225 11.20 14.85 6.59
C ILE A 225 11.01 14.04 7.86
N ASN A 226 10.84 12.73 7.72
CA ASN A 226 10.76 11.85 8.88
C ASN A 226 12.16 11.60 9.45
N LEU A 227 12.48 12.26 10.57
CA LEU A 227 13.77 12.10 11.26
C LEU A 227 13.83 10.86 12.16
N GLN A 228 12.70 10.20 12.43
CA GLN A 228 12.66 9.01 13.31
C GLN A 228 13.40 7.83 12.68
N THR A 229 13.39 7.72 11.35
CA THR A 229 14.07 6.66 10.59
C THR A 229 15.59 6.66 10.79
N ILE A 230 16.20 7.82 11.05
CA ILE A 230 17.64 7.95 11.31
C ILE A 230 18.06 7.13 12.54
N ARG A 231 17.19 7.04 13.57
CA ARG A 231 17.46 6.22 14.77
C ARG A 231 17.46 4.72 14.46
N HIS A 232 16.69 4.31 13.46
CA HIS A 232 16.59 2.93 13.01
C HIS A 232 17.64 2.56 11.96
N HIS A 233 18.61 3.45 11.71
CA HIS A 233 19.62 3.27 10.66
C HIS A 233 18.98 3.09 9.28
N GLU A 234 17.84 3.72 9.04
CA GLU A 234 17.22 3.81 7.71
C GLU A 234 17.43 5.22 7.17
N LEU A 235 17.43 5.35 5.84
CA LEU A 235 17.53 6.66 5.21
C LEU A 235 16.26 7.46 5.52
N PRO A 236 16.37 8.77 5.82
CA PRO A 236 15.20 9.61 5.98
C PRO A 236 14.44 9.72 4.66
N ASP A 237 13.17 9.35 4.69
CA ASP A 237 12.25 9.54 3.59
C ASP A 237 11.70 10.98 3.63
N CYS A 238 11.56 11.57 2.45
CA CYS A 238 10.91 12.86 2.24
C CYS A 238 9.43 12.61 1.95
N TYR A 239 8.55 13.21 2.75
CA TYR A 239 7.11 13.06 2.66
C TYR A 239 6.50 14.29 2.03
N ASP A 240 5.62 14.07 1.05
CA ASP A 240 4.72 15.11 0.55
C ASP A 240 3.31 14.81 1.01
N PHE A 241 2.76 15.74 1.78
CA PHE A 241 1.40 15.74 2.24
C PHE A 241 0.56 16.58 1.29
N THR A 242 -0.49 16.00 0.75
CA THR A 242 -1.55 16.72 0.03
C THR A 242 -2.74 16.79 0.97
N LEU A 243 -3.00 18.00 1.47
CA LEU A 243 -4.06 18.27 2.44
C LEU A 243 -5.27 18.81 1.72
N THR A 244 -6.44 18.25 2.04
CA THR A 244 -7.73 18.67 1.52
C THR A 244 -8.67 18.91 2.70
N ILE A 245 -9.06 20.16 2.92
CA ILE A 245 -10.08 20.52 3.90
C ILE A 245 -11.40 20.68 3.17
N THR A 246 -12.37 19.82 3.48
CA THR A 246 -13.66 19.76 2.79
C THR A 246 -14.77 20.24 3.71
N PHE A 247 -15.53 21.23 3.24
CA PHE A 247 -16.79 21.68 3.81
C PHE A 247 -17.91 21.05 2.99
N ASP A 248 -18.58 20.05 3.55
CA ASP A 248 -19.64 19.30 2.85
C ASP A 248 -21.03 19.83 3.20
N ASN A 249 -21.70 20.40 2.20
CA ASN A 249 -23.08 20.89 2.25
C ASN A 249 -24.03 20.09 1.34
N ARG A 250 -23.62 18.93 0.79
CA ARG A 250 -24.43 18.16 -0.18
C ARG A 250 -25.83 17.78 0.32
N ALA A 251 -25.98 17.61 1.64
CA ALA A 251 -27.26 17.29 2.25
C ALA A 251 -28.20 18.49 2.41
N HIS A 252 -27.71 19.74 2.25
CA HIS A 252 -28.45 20.99 2.46
C HIS A 252 -29.29 21.01 3.75
N SER A 253 -28.76 20.41 4.82
CA SER A 253 -29.47 20.19 6.09
C SER A 253 -29.35 21.33 7.10
N GLY A 254 -28.66 22.42 6.73
CA GLY A 254 -28.23 23.48 7.67
C GLY A 254 -27.03 23.09 8.55
N ARG A 255 -26.48 21.87 8.37
CA ARG A 255 -25.24 21.41 8.98
C ARG A 255 -24.20 21.15 7.90
N ILE A 256 -23.08 21.87 7.95
CA ILE A 256 -21.94 21.65 7.05
C ILE A 256 -20.88 20.87 7.82
N LYS A 257 -20.61 19.63 7.38
CA LYS A 257 -19.54 18.81 7.98
C LYS A 257 -18.19 19.30 7.47
N ILE A 258 -17.19 19.39 8.35
CA ILE A 258 -15.84 19.77 7.97
C ILE A 258 -14.93 18.57 8.21
N SER A 259 -14.17 18.16 7.19
CA SER A 259 -13.15 17.12 7.31
C SER A 259 -11.80 17.62 6.79
N LEU A 260 -10.73 17.03 7.30
CA LEU A 260 -9.38 17.21 6.77
C LEU A 260 -8.84 15.84 6.38
N GLU A 261 -8.58 15.68 5.10
CA GLU A 261 -7.99 14.50 4.50
C GLU A 261 -6.53 14.77 4.16
N ASN A 262 -5.70 13.73 4.29
CA ASN A 262 -4.27 13.82 4.09
C ASN A 262 -3.77 12.63 3.26
N ASP A 263 -3.37 12.93 2.02
CA ASP A 263 -2.76 11.98 1.11
C ASP A 263 -1.25 12.14 1.09
N ILE A 264 -0.54 11.02 1.12
CA ILE A 264 0.92 11.00 1.24
C ILE A 264 1.56 10.42 -0.01
N SER A 265 2.57 11.13 -0.50
CA SER A 265 3.55 10.63 -1.46
C SER A 265 4.91 10.54 -0.78
N ILE A 266 5.54 9.36 -0.84
CA ILE A 266 6.86 9.11 -0.26
C ILE A 266 7.90 9.23 -1.38
N ARG A 267 8.92 10.06 -1.17
CA ARG A 267 10.04 10.27 -2.10
C ARG A 267 11.38 10.09 -1.40
N GLU A 268 12.36 9.58 -2.14
CA GLU A 268 13.75 9.58 -1.68
C GLU A 268 14.29 11.02 -1.70
N CYS A 269 14.94 11.45 -0.62
CA CYS A 269 15.55 12.77 -0.54
C CYS A 269 16.78 12.85 -1.46
N LYS A 270 16.92 13.94 -2.24
CA LYS A 270 17.94 14.08 -3.29
C LYS A 270 19.38 14.15 -2.76
N ASP A 271 19.61 14.86 -1.66
CA ASP A 271 20.94 15.05 -1.04
C ASP A 271 20.81 15.02 0.48
N TRP A 272 21.37 13.99 1.14
CA TRP A 272 21.38 13.87 2.60
C TRP A 272 22.81 13.69 3.12
N HIS A 273 23.12 14.35 4.24
CA HIS A 273 24.42 14.23 4.90
C HIS A 273 24.21 14.00 6.40
N VAL A 274 24.66 12.85 6.91
CA VAL A 274 24.66 12.54 8.34
C VAL A 274 26.10 12.60 8.85
N SER A 275 26.46 13.71 9.50
CA SER A 275 27.77 13.90 10.12
C SER A 275 27.94 12.95 11.31
N GLY A 276 29.02 12.16 11.33
CA GLY A 276 29.34 11.25 12.43
C GLY A 276 29.12 9.76 12.15
N SER A 277 28.56 9.39 10.99
CA SER A 277 28.49 7.98 10.61
C SER A 277 29.80 7.52 9.97
N ARG A 278 30.58 6.68 10.68
CA ARG A 278 31.65 5.82 10.09
C ARG A 278 31.10 4.79 9.07
N TYR A 279 29.84 4.90 8.68
CA TYR A 279 29.02 3.85 8.07
C TYR A 279 28.28 4.31 6.80
N ALA A 280 28.58 5.50 6.27
CA ALA A 280 27.94 6.02 5.04
C ALA A 280 28.08 5.05 3.83
N GLY A 281 29.18 4.28 3.78
CA GLY A 281 29.39 3.23 2.77
C GLY A 281 28.78 1.86 3.11
N THR A 282 28.45 1.57 4.38
CA THR A 282 27.93 0.24 4.80
C THR A 282 26.40 0.21 4.80
N LEU A 283 25.76 1.35 5.09
CA LEU A 283 24.30 1.44 5.22
C LEU A 283 23.58 1.48 3.86
N THR A 284 24.18 2.16 2.88
CA THR A 284 23.68 2.19 1.49
C THR A 284 23.77 0.82 0.82
N VAL A 285 24.74 0.00 1.22
CA VAL A 285 24.91 -1.39 0.76
C VAL A 285 23.88 -2.28 1.44
N LEU A 286 23.76 -2.28 2.77
CA LEU A 286 22.79 -3.14 3.49
C LEU A 286 21.32 -2.81 3.20
N THR A 287 20.97 -1.53 3.01
CA THR A 287 19.58 -1.13 2.70
C THR A 287 19.17 -1.45 1.26
N LYS A 288 20.09 -1.31 0.31
CA LYS A 288 19.90 -1.84 -1.06
C LYS A 288 19.88 -3.36 -1.04
N ASP A 289 20.73 -4.00 -0.24
CA ASP A 289 20.84 -5.46 -0.16
C ASP A 289 19.58 -6.08 0.44
N TYR A 290 18.96 -5.54 1.49
CA TYR A 290 17.70 -6.13 1.99
C TYR A 290 16.53 -5.91 1.02
N LYS A 291 16.41 -4.73 0.40
CA LYS A 291 15.35 -4.48 -0.61
C LYS A 291 15.57 -5.33 -1.86
N LEU A 292 16.83 -5.56 -2.24
CA LEU A 292 17.23 -6.48 -3.30
C LEU A 292 16.97 -7.93 -2.88
N ILE A 293 17.30 -8.35 -1.66
CA ILE A 293 17.01 -9.68 -1.12
C ILE A 293 15.50 -9.92 -1.09
N LEU A 294 14.67 -8.93 -0.74
CA LEU A 294 13.21 -9.06 -0.79
C LEU A 294 12.71 -9.20 -2.22
N LYS A 295 13.16 -8.36 -3.16
CA LYS A 295 12.80 -8.48 -4.59
C LYS A 295 13.32 -9.78 -5.22
N VAL A 296 14.53 -10.20 -4.88
CA VAL A 296 15.14 -11.44 -5.37
C VAL A 296 14.47 -12.64 -4.72
N SER A 297 14.11 -12.56 -3.44
CA SER A 297 13.27 -13.55 -2.74
C SER A 297 11.93 -13.67 -3.43
N ASP A 298 11.25 -12.57 -3.76
CA ASP A 298 9.96 -12.59 -4.47
C ASP A 298 10.06 -13.20 -5.87
N VAL A 299 11.14 -12.92 -6.63
CA VAL A 299 11.42 -13.52 -7.95
C VAL A 299 11.81 -15.01 -7.83
N TRP A 300 12.62 -15.37 -6.83
CA TRP A 300 12.95 -16.75 -6.51
C TRP A 300 11.72 -17.52 -6.03
N TRP A 301 10.84 -16.88 -5.27
CA TRP A 301 9.56 -17.43 -4.82
C TRP A 301 8.62 -17.65 -5.98
N TRP A 302 8.57 -16.71 -6.93
CA TRP A 302 7.82 -16.88 -8.17
C TRP A 302 8.31 -18.09 -8.96
N ARG A 303 9.63 -18.20 -9.18
CA ARG A 303 10.22 -19.38 -9.84
C ARG A 303 10.05 -20.68 -9.06
N PHE A 304 10.14 -20.64 -7.74
CA PHE A 304 9.97 -21.80 -6.87
C PHE A 304 8.50 -22.24 -6.76
N ALA A 305 7.55 -21.31 -6.91
CA ALA A 305 6.12 -21.57 -6.97
C ALA A 305 5.69 -22.11 -8.35
N GLU A 306 6.33 -21.66 -9.43
CA GLU A 306 6.03 -22.06 -10.81
C GLU A 306 6.66 -23.42 -11.19
N GLU A 307 7.91 -23.69 -10.76
CA GLU A 307 8.64 -24.89 -11.18
C GLU A 307 8.63 -26.03 -10.13
N GLY A 308 8.27 -25.73 -8.88
CA GLY A 308 8.31 -26.69 -7.78
C GLY A 308 9.74 -27.15 -7.40
N PRO A 309 9.91 -27.85 -6.26
CA PRO A 309 11.23 -28.17 -5.70
C PRO A 309 12.04 -29.23 -6.47
N LEU A 310 11.59 -29.68 -7.65
CA LEU A 310 12.22 -30.74 -8.43
C LEU A 310 13.18 -30.23 -9.51
N THR A 311 13.14 -28.94 -9.90
CA THR A 311 14.08 -28.35 -10.86
C THR A 311 15.36 -27.81 -10.22
N PHE A 312 15.35 -27.51 -8.91
CA PHE A 312 16.50 -26.91 -8.22
C PHE A 312 17.59 -27.87 -7.76
N LEU A 313 17.42 -29.19 -7.98
CA LEU A 313 18.43 -30.22 -7.66
C LEU A 313 19.16 -30.76 -8.91
N GLN A 314 19.03 -30.09 -10.05
CA GLN A 314 19.65 -30.51 -11.32
C GLN A 314 20.74 -29.56 -11.83
N TYR A 315 21.33 -28.77 -10.94
CA TYR A 315 22.68 -28.20 -11.06
C TYR A 315 23.42 -28.35 -9.73
#